data_AF-A0A6H1LF15-F1
#
_entry.id   AF-A0A6H1LF15-F1
#
_cell.length_a   1.000
_cell.length_b   1.000
_cell.length_c   1.000
_cell.angle_alpha   90.00
_cell.angle_beta   90.00
_cell.angle_gamma   90.00
#
_symmetry.space_group_name_H-M   'P 1'
#
loop_
_entity.id
_entity.type
_entity.pdbx_description
1 polymer ?
#
loop_
_entity_poly.entity_id
_entity_poly.type
_entity_poly.pdbx_seq_one_letter_code
_entity_poly.pdbx_strand_id
1 'polypeptide(L)' 'MSNTKPDPAELDFSTVTWEKSPFSGGNDNCVEFGVIGDLVAVRDSKRPEQTPLVYTRSEIGALLAGAKAGAFDHLA' A
#
# COMPACT_ATOMS: atom_id res chain seq x y z
N MET A 1 -11.66 19.11 -11.01
CA MET A 1 -10.68 18.02 -10.84
C MET A 1 -11.40 16.93 -10.08
N SER A 2 -11.68 15.78 -10.72
CA SER A 2 -12.46 14.73 -10.06
C SER A 2 -11.65 14.22 -8.86
N ASN A 3 -12.20 14.37 -7.65
CA ASN A 3 -11.59 13.95 -6.39
C ASN A 3 -11.74 12.44 -6.14
N THR A 4 -12.19 11.69 -7.14
CA THR A 4 -12.51 10.28 -7.01
C THR A 4 -11.31 9.47 -7.45
N LYS A 5 -10.70 8.73 -6.52
CA LYS A 5 -9.73 7.69 -6.86
C LYS A 5 -10.37 6.71 -7.85
N PRO A 6 -9.61 6.18 -8.82
CA PRO A 6 -10.13 5.13 -9.69
C PRO A 6 -10.57 3.93 -8.85
N ASP A 7 -11.57 3.20 -9.35
CA ASP A 7 -11.92 1.91 -8.77
C ASP A 7 -10.69 0.98 -8.92
N PRO A 8 -10.15 0.42 -7.82
CA PRO A 8 -9.04 -0.52 -7.90
C PRO A 8 -9.30 -1.70 -8.84
N ALA A 9 -10.56 -2.12 -9.05
CA ALA A 9 -10.91 -3.20 -9.97
C ALA A 9 -10.64 -2.88 -11.45
N GLU A 10 -10.50 -1.59 -11.81
CA GLU A 10 -10.22 -1.14 -13.18
C GLU A 10 -8.72 -0.99 -13.48
N LEU A 11 -7.85 -1.19 -12.48
CA LEU A 11 -6.40 -1.03 -12.63
C LEU A 11 -5.69 -2.35 -12.95
N ASP A 12 -4.68 -2.28 -13.81
CA ASP A 12 -3.80 -3.43 -14.09
C ASP A 12 -2.58 -3.43 -13.15
N PHE A 13 -2.55 -4.39 -12.23
CA PHE A 13 -1.45 -4.57 -11.27
C PHE A 13 -0.35 -5.53 -11.74
N SER A 14 -0.46 -6.11 -12.94
CA SER A 14 0.45 -7.15 -13.43
C SER A 14 1.90 -6.66 -13.58
N THR A 15 2.09 -5.36 -13.76
CA THR A 15 3.41 -4.71 -13.92
C THR A 15 3.93 -4.07 -12.64
N VAL A 16 3.17 -4.13 -11.54
CA VAL A 16 3.55 -3.51 -10.27
C VAL A 16 4.68 -4.32 -9.63
N THR A 17 5.77 -3.63 -9.32
CA THR A 17 6.82 -4.17 -8.46
C THR A 17 6.38 -4.02 -7.01
N TRP A 18 6.26 -5.15 -6.31
CA TRP A 18 5.78 -5.20 -4.93
C TRP A 18 6.96 -5.29 -3.97
N GLU A 19 6.92 -4.47 -2.92
CA GLU A 19 7.98 -4.33 -1.94
C GLU A 19 7.42 -4.51 -0.53
N LYS A 20 8.12 -5.30 0.30
CA LYS A 20 7.84 -5.45 1.73
C LYS A 20 8.76 -4.55 2.55
N SER A 21 8.39 -4.32 3.81
CA SER A 21 9.29 -3.73 4.79
C SER A 21 10.56 -4.58 4.95
N PRO A 22 11.75 -3.99 5.08
CA PRO A 22 12.98 -4.74 5.41
C PRO A 22 12.92 -5.36 6.81
N PHE A 23 11.98 -4.93 7.65
CA PHE A 23 11.70 -5.53 8.97
C PHE A 23 10.73 -6.72 8.86
N SER A 24 10.20 -7.03 7.67
CA SER A 24 9.46 -8.26 7.43
C SER A 24 10.44 -9.44 7.29
N GLY A 25 10.17 -10.54 8.00
CA GLY A 25 11.02 -11.73 7.98
C GLY A 25 10.25 -12.97 7.53
N GLY A 26 10.89 -13.84 6.74
CA GLY A 26 10.34 -15.14 6.35
C GLY A 26 8.93 -15.07 5.73
N ASN A 27 8.01 -15.87 6.28
CA ASN A 27 6.59 -15.95 5.88
C ASN A 27 5.66 -15.01 6.68
N ASP A 28 6.22 -13.98 7.32
CA ASP A 28 5.47 -13.09 8.22
C ASP A 28 5.52 -11.63 7.79
N ASN A 29 4.63 -10.81 8.38
CA ASN A 29 4.53 -9.36 8.14
C ASN A 29 4.18 -9.00 6.68
N CYS A 30 3.02 -9.49 6.23
CA CYS A 30 2.61 -9.65 4.83
C CYS A 30 2.08 -8.40 4.12
N VAL A 31 2.39 -7.19 4.59
CA VAL A 31 1.96 -5.96 3.89
C VAL A 31 2.97 -5.62 2.81
N GLU A 32 2.50 -5.53 1.56
CA GLU A 32 3.28 -5.11 0.40
C GLU A 32 2.78 -3.78 -0.14
N PHE A 33 3.71 -2.96 -0.62
CA PHE A 33 3.45 -1.69 -1.29
C PHE A 33 3.94 -1.77 -2.73
N GLY A 34 3.25 -1.10 -3.63
CA GLY A 34 3.63 -1.04 -5.04
C GLY A 34 3.21 0.27 -5.69
N VAL A 35 4.01 0.74 -6.64
CA VAL A 35 3.71 1.95 -7.41
C VAL A 35 2.90 1.60 -8.65
N ILE A 36 1.81 2.34 -8.89
CA ILE A 36 1.00 2.26 -10.11
C ILE A 36 0.62 3.66 -10.59
N GLY A 37 1.31 4.15 -11.63
CA GLY A 37 1.22 5.56 -12.05
C GLY A 37 1.46 6.53 -10.88
N ASP A 38 0.52 7.43 -10.66
CA ASP A 38 0.55 8.43 -9.58
C ASP A 38 -0.07 7.93 -8.26
N LEU A 39 -0.33 6.63 -8.15
CA LEU A 39 -0.95 5.99 -7.00
C LEU A 39 0.01 4.99 -6.33
N VAL A 40 -0.39 4.54 -5.15
CA VAL A 40 0.27 3.49 -4.39
C VAL A 40 -0.77 2.42 -4.08
N ALA A 41 -0.46 1.19 -4.47
CA ALA A 41 -1.24 0.01 -4.13
C ALA A 41 -0.68 -0.65 -2.87
N VAL A 42 -1.57 -1.15 -2.02
CA VAL A 42 -1.24 -1.88 -0.79
C VAL A 42 -2.00 -3.20 -0.80
N ARG A 43 -1.30 -4.31 -0.55
CA ARG A 43 -1.93 -5.64 -0.50
C ARG A 43 -1.36 -6.54 0.59
N ASP A 44 -2.08 -7.63 0.84
CA ASP A 44 -1.61 -8.76 1.65
C ASP A 44 -0.89 -9.77 0.76
N SER A 45 0.40 -10.01 1.00
CA SER A 45 1.20 -10.96 0.23
C SER A 45 0.73 -12.42 0.38
N LYS A 46 -0.07 -12.73 1.41
CA LYS A 46 -0.70 -14.06 1.58
C LYS A 46 -1.98 -14.21 0.76
N ARG A 47 -2.50 -13.12 0.18
CA ARG A 47 -3.72 -13.07 -0.64
C ARG A 47 -3.52 -12.22 -1.90
N PRO A 48 -2.53 -12.53 -2.76
CA PRO A 48 -2.18 -11.72 -3.93
C PRO A 48 -3.30 -11.64 -4.99
N GLU A 49 -4.28 -12.54 -4.94
CA GLU A 49 -5.46 -12.57 -5.78
C GLU A 49 -6.54 -11.54 -5.39
N GLN A 50 -6.49 -11.00 -4.17
CA GLN A 50 -7.42 -9.97 -3.74
C GLN A 50 -7.06 -8.63 -4.36
N THR A 51 -8.07 -7.86 -4.75
CA THR A 51 -7.90 -6.52 -5.28
C THR A 51 -7.15 -5.64 -4.25
N PRO A 52 -5.99 -5.06 -4.62
CA PRO A 52 -5.25 -4.18 -3.72
C PRO A 52 -6.04 -2.93 -3.32
N LEU A 53 -5.74 -2.40 -2.15
CA LEU A 53 -6.19 -1.06 -1.75
C LEU A 53 -5.34 -0.01 -2.45
N VAL A 54 -5.95 1.08 -2.92
CA VAL A 54 -5.25 2.11 -3.70
C VAL A 54 -5.36 3.47 -3.01
N TYR A 55 -4.22 4.13 -2.90
CA TYR A 55 -4.05 5.42 -2.25
C TYR A 55 -3.30 6.38 -3.15
N THR A 56 -3.57 7.67 -2.97
CA THR A 56 -2.77 8.73 -3.56
C THR A 56 -1.41 8.82 -2.88
N ARG A 57 -0.43 9.43 -3.55
CA ARG A 57 0.89 9.74 -2.96
C ARG A 57 0.78 10.60 -1.69
N SER A 58 -0.16 11.54 -1.65
CA SER A 58 -0.33 12.45 -0.50
C SER A 58 -0.87 11.72 0.72
N GLU A 59 -1.81 10.79 0.56
CA GLU A 59 -2.31 9.96 1.67
C GLU A 59 -1.22 9.03 2.22
N ILE A 60 -0.43 8.40 1.34
CA ILE A 60 0.72 7.61 1.79
C ILE A 60 1.76 8.50 2.47
N GLY A 61 2.01 9.69 1.96
CA GLY A 61 2.90 10.66 2.60
C GLY A 61 2.44 11.01 4.03
N ALA A 62 1.15 11.26 4.21
CA ALA A 62 0.56 11.54 5.53
C ALA A 62 0.63 10.31 6.46
N LEU A 63 0.33 9.11 5.96
CA LEU A 63 0.46 7.85 6.69
C LEU A 63 1.89 7.65 7.18
N LEU A 64 2.89 7.80 6.30
CA LEU A 64 4.30 7.63 6.65
C LEU A 64 4.78 8.68 7.65
N ALA A 65 4.30 9.93 7.54
CA ALA A 65 4.60 10.96 8.53
C ALA A 65 4.06 10.60 9.91
N GLY A 66 2.80 10.15 9.99
CA GLY A 66 2.18 9.69 11.25
C GLY A 66 2.89 8.47 11.84
N ALA A 67 3.21 7.46 11.02
CA ALA A 67 3.94 6.27 11.44
C ALA A 67 5.33 6.62 11.99
N LYS A 68 6.09 7.50 11.32
CA LYS A 68 7.40 7.96 11.79
C LYS A 68 7.32 8.77 13.08
N ALA A 69 6.19 9.44 13.33
CA ALA A 69 5.95 10.19 14.56
C ALA A 69 5.45 9.30 15.72
N GLY A 70 5.31 7.98 15.51
CA GLY A 70 4.79 7.05 16.50
C GLY A 70 3.28 7.20 16.77
N ALA A 71 2.55 7.89 15.88
CA ALA A 71 1.12 8.18 16.08
C ALA A 71 0.26 6.91 16.17
N PHE A 72 0.76 5.79 15.63
CA PHE A 72 0.08 4.52 15.54
C PHE A 72 0.68 3.43 16.44
N ASP A 73 1.69 3.75 17.27
CA ASP A 73 2.42 2.73 18.07
C ASP A 73 1.51 2.01 19.07
N HIS A 74 0.42 2.66 19.50
CA HIS A 74 -0.60 2.05 20.36
C HIS A 74 -1.40 0.90 19.70
N LEU A 75 -1.24 0.69 18.38
CA LEU A 75 -1.85 -0.40 17.63
C LEU A 75 -0.91 -1.61 17.43
N ALA A 76 0.36 -1.50 17.80
CA ALA A 76 1.42 -2.48 17.55
C ALA A 76 1.77 -3.33 18.77
#